data_AF-I4YNP1-F1
#
_entry.id   AF-I4YNP1-F1
#
_cell.length_a   1.000
_cell.length_b   1.000
_cell.length_c   1.000
_cell.angle_alpha   90.00
_cell.angle_beta   90.00
_cell.angle_gamma   90.00
#
_symmetry.space_group_name_H-M   'P 1'
#
loop_
_entity.id
_entity.type
_entity.pdbx_description
1 polymer ?
#
loop_
_entity_poly.entity_id
_entity_poly.type
_entity_poly.pdbx_seq_one_letter_code
_entity_poly.pdbx_strand_id
1 'polypeptide(L)'
;MSSSRRTSANRANAQRSTGPRSVAGKAQSRLNAFKHGLAIPAVALPELAHDITEFAKQMAGPLAEHPSVFQAALHLVAAAIDVDRVRSARRDLLQQIASDPQFHDPLLAREPMPDRPARIKSSTAMWLEAYRNGTFVQQRESVLAQVAEHIIYESKIEQIKLDWANAKQEAQQRARRWEQLTRLERYERRAVSQRNSAIRAFGEAQAAARDGSQQ
;
A
#
# COMPACT_ATOMS: atom_id res chain seq x y z
N MET A 1 2.01 -2.71 33.12
CA MET A 1 2.50 -1.32 33.30
C MET A 1 3.76 -1.14 32.47
N SER A 2 3.82 -0.18 31.55
CA SER A 2 5.04 0.09 30.77
C SER A 2 6.03 0.90 31.61
N SER A 3 7.31 0.49 31.63
CA SER A 3 8.35 1.21 32.37
C SER A 3 8.52 2.65 31.88
N SER A 4 8.96 3.55 32.76
CA SER A 4 9.19 4.97 32.44
C SER A 4 10.08 5.17 31.21
N ARG A 5 11.08 4.31 31.06
CA ARG A 5 11.99 4.24 29.90
C ARG A 5 11.26 3.88 28.58
N ARG A 6 10.26 2.99 28.64
CA ARG A 6 9.43 2.62 27.47
C ARG A 6 8.49 3.76 27.10
N THR A 7 7.95 4.47 28.09
CA THR A 7 7.05 5.60 27.89
C THR A 7 7.77 6.81 27.29
N SER A 8 9.01 7.12 27.71
CA SER A 8 9.80 8.21 27.13
C SER A 8 10.23 7.90 25.69
N ALA A 9 10.66 6.67 25.41
CA ALA A 9 11.00 6.22 24.06
C ALA A 9 9.79 6.28 23.12
N ASN A 10 8.60 5.83 23.57
CA ASN A 10 7.37 5.93 22.80
C ASN A 10 6.98 7.39 22.51
N ARG A 11 7.19 8.31 23.47
CA ARG A 11 6.93 9.76 23.27
C ARG A 11 7.88 10.38 22.23
N ALA A 12 9.17 10.06 22.29
CA ALA A 12 10.15 10.54 21.33
C ALA A 12 9.93 9.96 19.91
N ASN A 13 9.51 8.69 19.82
CA ASN A 13 9.14 8.06 18.55
C ASN A 13 7.84 8.62 17.99
N ALA A 14 6.85 8.92 18.83
CA ALA A 14 5.60 9.56 18.41
C ALA A 14 5.82 10.98 17.84
N GLN A 15 6.75 11.75 18.42
CA GLN A 15 7.11 13.08 17.92
C GLN A 15 7.84 13.04 16.56
N ARG A 16 8.53 11.94 16.22
CA ARG A 16 9.12 11.71 14.90
C ARG A 16 8.18 11.04 13.89
N SER A 17 7.14 10.38 14.38
CA SER A 17 6.11 9.72 13.58
C SER A 17 5.13 10.75 12.99
N THR A 18 5.59 11.52 12.01
CA THR A 18 4.66 12.26 11.16
C THR A 18 4.07 11.23 10.23
N GLY A 19 2.78 10.89 10.40
CA GLY A 19 2.09 9.93 9.55
C GLY A 19 2.36 10.18 8.05
N PRO A 20 2.10 9.21 7.18
CA PRO A 20 2.58 9.26 5.81
C PRO A 20 2.21 10.55 5.08
N ARG A 21 3.22 11.28 4.60
CA ARG A 21 3.07 12.58 3.95
C ARG A 21 2.92 12.49 2.43
N SER A 22 3.43 11.43 1.81
CA SER A 22 3.29 11.18 0.38
C SER A 22 1.92 10.58 0.04
N VAL A 23 1.45 10.76 -1.20
CA VAL A 23 0.23 10.14 -1.72
C VAL A 23 0.29 8.61 -1.58
N ALA A 24 1.43 8.02 -1.94
CA ALA A 24 1.68 6.59 -1.78
C ALA A 24 1.61 6.17 -0.30
N GLY A 25 2.20 6.94 0.60
CA GLY A 25 2.13 6.67 2.04
C GLY A 25 0.71 6.78 2.59
N LYS A 26 -0.08 7.77 2.15
CA LYS A 26 -1.48 7.94 2.59
C LYS A 26 -2.35 6.78 2.09
N ALA A 27 -2.18 6.37 0.84
CA ALA A 27 -2.80 5.16 0.30
C ALA A 27 -2.41 3.92 1.13
N GLN A 28 -1.13 3.79 1.50
CA GLN A 28 -0.65 2.71 2.36
C GLN A 28 -1.27 2.74 3.76
N SER A 29 -1.44 3.92 4.37
CA SER A 29 -2.11 4.06 5.67
C SER A 29 -3.56 3.65 5.62
N ARG A 30 -4.27 4.01 4.53
CA ARG A 30 -5.64 3.55 4.28
C ARG A 30 -5.69 2.03 4.20
N LEU A 31 -4.80 1.40 3.44
CA LEU A 31 -4.69 -0.06 3.32
C LEU A 31 -4.40 -0.75 4.67
N ASN A 32 -3.58 -0.14 5.53
CA ASN A 32 -3.33 -0.67 6.88
C ASN A 32 -4.56 -0.58 7.78
N ALA A 33 -5.33 0.52 7.69
CA ALA A 33 -6.61 0.65 8.37
C ALA A 33 -7.60 -0.42 7.88
N PHE A 34 -7.61 -0.71 6.57
CA PHE A 34 -8.41 -1.80 5.99
C PHE A 34 -7.97 -3.19 6.47
N LYS A 35 -6.67 -3.47 6.59
CA LYS A 35 -6.19 -4.75 7.12
C LYS A 35 -6.73 -5.03 8.54
N HIS A 36 -6.69 -4.02 9.41
CA HIS A 36 -7.22 -4.16 10.75
C HIS A 36 -8.76 -4.22 10.75
N GLY A 37 -9.41 -3.46 9.86
CA GLY A 37 -10.86 -3.47 9.70
C GLY A 37 -11.42 -4.81 9.22
N LEU A 38 -10.79 -5.46 8.22
CA LEU A 38 -11.27 -6.73 7.64
C LEU A 38 -11.05 -7.96 8.54
N ALA A 39 -10.22 -7.84 9.57
CA ALA A 39 -10.07 -8.88 10.59
C ALA A 39 -11.22 -8.85 11.62
N ILE A 40 -11.91 -7.71 11.74
CA ILE A 40 -13.05 -7.51 12.63
C ILE A 40 -14.31 -7.91 11.84
N PRO A 41 -15.07 -8.93 12.32
CA PRO A 41 -16.33 -9.32 11.69
C PRO A 41 -17.33 -8.15 11.64
N ALA A 42 -18.17 -8.10 10.61
CA ALA A 42 -19.14 -7.02 10.44
C ALA A 42 -20.07 -6.84 11.65
N VAL A 43 -20.43 -7.95 12.32
CA VAL A 43 -21.29 -7.92 13.52
C VAL A 43 -20.66 -7.18 14.71
N ALA A 44 -19.34 -7.04 14.74
CA ALA A 44 -18.62 -6.35 15.81
C ALA A 44 -18.42 -4.85 15.52
N LEU A 45 -18.93 -4.35 14.39
CA LEU A 45 -18.82 -2.95 13.99
C LEU A 45 -20.10 -2.19 14.39
N PRO A 46 -20.03 -1.24 15.35
CA PRO A 46 -21.20 -0.49 15.80
C PRO A 46 -21.94 0.23 14.67
N GLU A 47 -21.20 0.73 13.67
CA GLU A 47 -21.76 1.44 12.52
C GLU A 47 -22.59 0.56 11.59
N LEU A 48 -22.43 -0.78 11.65
CA LEU A 48 -23.20 -1.73 10.84
C LEU A 48 -24.32 -2.42 11.63
N ALA A 49 -24.38 -2.23 12.95
CA ALA A 49 -25.28 -2.98 13.81
C ALA A 49 -26.76 -2.76 13.47
N HIS A 50 -27.14 -1.51 13.15
CA HIS A 50 -28.50 -1.16 12.76
C HIS A 50 -28.90 -1.86 11.45
N ASP A 51 -28.10 -1.70 10.39
CA ASP A 51 -28.37 -2.29 9.08
C ASP A 51 -28.41 -3.83 9.16
N ILE A 52 -27.48 -4.45 9.89
CA ILE A 52 -27.46 -5.90 10.12
C ILE A 52 -28.76 -6.35 10.78
N THR A 53 -29.22 -5.62 11.79
CA THR A 53 -30.44 -5.94 12.53
C THR A 53 -31.67 -5.82 11.63
N GLU A 54 -31.80 -4.74 10.88
CA GLU A 54 -32.96 -4.51 10.01
C GLU A 54 -33.03 -5.53 8.87
N PHE A 55 -31.91 -5.82 8.20
CA PHE A 55 -31.87 -6.87 7.18
C PHE A 55 -32.13 -8.27 7.76
N ALA A 56 -31.65 -8.55 8.96
CA ALA A 56 -31.91 -9.83 9.61
C ALA A 56 -33.40 -10.02 9.92
N LYS A 57 -34.10 -8.97 10.38
CA LYS A 57 -35.55 -9.00 10.57
C LYS A 57 -36.28 -9.26 9.24
N GLN A 58 -35.93 -8.51 8.20
CA GLN A 58 -36.53 -8.68 6.86
C GLN A 58 -36.33 -10.10 6.33
N MET A 59 -35.14 -10.67 6.53
CA MET A 59 -34.80 -12.01 6.06
C MET A 59 -35.48 -13.11 6.87
N ALA A 60 -35.64 -12.93 8.19
CA ALA A 60 -36.39 -13.86 9.06
C ALA A 60 -37.91 -13.79 8.82
N GLY A 61 -38.43 -12.64 8.37
CA GLY A 61 -39.82 -12.45 8.01
C GLY A 61 -40.77 -12.76 9.18
N PRO A 62 -41.80 -13.61 9.00
CA PRO A 62 -42.72 -14.00 10.07
C PRO A 62 -42.04 -14.67 11.28
N LEU A 63 -40.83 -15.23 11.08
CA LEU A 63 -40.06 -15.90 12.13
C LEU A 63 -39.06 -14.95 12.83
N ALA A 64 -39.16 -13.63 12.63
CA ALA A 64 -38.26 -12.65 13.24
C ALA A 64 -38.28 -12.69 14.78
N GLU A 65 -39.40 -13.06 15.39
CA GLU A 65 -39.52 -13.21 16.84
C GLU A 65 -38.95 -14.56 17.34
N HIS A 66 -38.66 -15.52 16.46
CA HIS A 66 -38.09 -16.80 16.85
C HIS A 66 -36.58 -16.65 17.12
N PRO A 67 -36.10 -16.82 18.36
CA PRO A 67 -34.74 -16.40 18.73
C PRO A 67 -33.63 -17.07 17.90
N SER A 68 -33.75 -18.37 17.61
CA SER A 68 -32.74 -19.08 16.82
C SER A 68 -32.70 -18.66 15.36
N VAL A 69 -33.87 -18.37 14.75
CA VAL A 69 -33.98 -17.93 13.36
C VAL A 69 -33.39 -16.53 13.23
N PHE A 70 -33.73 -15.65 14.18
CA PHE A 70 -33.21 -14.29 14.19
C PHE A 70 -31.70 -14.23 14.40
N GLN A 71 -31.14 -15.01 15.33
CA GLN A 71 -29.68 -15.12 15.52
C GLN A 71 -28.98 -15.67 14.27
N ALA A 72 -29.53 -16.72 13.66
CA ALA A 72 -28.98 -17.25 12.41
C ALA A 72 -29.07 -16.22 11.26
N ALA A 73 -30.14 -15.42 11.20
CA ALA A 73 -30.27 -14.33 10.25
C ALA A 73 -29.20 -13.25 10.46
N LEU A 74 -28.97 -12.81 11.71
CA LEU A 74 -27.92 -11.84 12.05
C LEU A 74 -26.53 -12.32 11.57
N HIS A 75 -26.19 -13.57 11.85
CA HIS A 75 -24.93 -14.16 11.41
C HIS A 75 -24.82 -14.24 9.89
N LEU A 76 -25.91 -14.57 9.20
CA LEU A 76 -25.95 -14.62 7.74
C LEU A 76 -25.75 -13.24 7.11
N VAL A 77 -26.48 -12.22 7.58
CA VAL A 77 -26.31 -10.84 7.08
C VAL A 77 -24.89 -10.35 7.33
N ALA A 78 -24.37 -10.53 8.55
CA ALA A 78 -23.01 -10.11 8.89
C ALA A 78 -21.96 -10.79 7.98
N ALA A 79 -22.08 -12.10 7.76
CA ALA A 79 -21.18 -12.83 6.88
C ALA A 79 -21.30 -12.38 5.40
N ALA A 80 -22.50 -12.02 4.94
CA ALA A 80 -22.70 -11.46 3.61
C ALA A 80 -22.03 -10.09 3.45
N ILE A 81 -22.14 -9.22 4.46
CA ILE A 81 -21.45 -7.94 4.50
C ILE A 81 -19.93 -8.13 4.53
N ASP A 82 -19.41 -9.08 5.31
CA ASP A 82 -17.97 -9.37 5.32
C ASP A 82 -17.43 -9.81 3.95
N VAL A 83 -18.21 -10.58 3.18
CA VAL A 83 -17.87 -10.91 1.79
C VAL A 83 -17.77 -9.64 0.95
N ASP A 84 -18.75 -8.73 1.04
CA ASP A 84 -18.73 -7.50 0.27
C ASP A 84 -17.57 -6.58 0.68
N ARG A 85 -17.32 -6.41 1.99
CA ARG A 85 -16.19 -5.62 2.51
C ARG A 85 -14.85 -6.10 1.96
N VAL A 86 -14.62 -7.41 1.97
CA VAL A 86 -13.37 -7.99 1.44
C VAL A 86 -13.28 -7.80 -0.09
N ARG A 87 -14.39 -7.97 -0.81
CA ARG A 87 -14.42 -7.77 -2.27
C ARG A 87 -14.22 -6.32 -2.66
N SER A 88 -14.82 -5.38 -1.93
CA SER A 88 -14.60 -3.94 -2.09
C SER A 88 -13.12 -3.61 -1.91
N ALA A 89 -12.50 -4.07 -0.81
CA ALA A 89 -11.07 -3.87 -0.58
C ALA A 89 -10.19 -4.51 -1.67
N ARG A 90 -10.58 -5.67 -2.19
CA ARG A 90 -9.89 -6.34 -3.32
C ARG A 90 -10.00 -5.50 -4.60
N ARG A 91 -11.18 -4.99 -4.93
CA ARG A 91 -11.39 -4.12 -6.10
C ARG A 91 -10.58 -2.84 -6.00
N ASP A 92 -10.57 -2.19 -4.84
CA ASP A 92 -9.78 -0.98 -4.62
C ASP A 92 -8.28 -1.23 -4.83
N LEU A 93 -7.77 -2.35 -4.32
CA LEU A 93 -6.37 -2.71 -4.51
C LEU A 93 -6.06 -3.05 -5.98
N LEU A 94 -6.93 -3.79 -6.65
CA LEU A 94 -6.80 -4.09 -8.08
C LEU A 94 -6.83 -2.80 -8.92
N GLN A 95 -7.70 -1.84 -8.59
CA GLN A 95 -7.74 -0.56 -9.26
C GLN A 95 -6.45 0.24 -9.05
N GLN A 96 -5.89 0.23 -7.83
CA GLN A 96 -4.59 0.85 -7.56
C GLN A 96 -3.47 0.20 -8.37
N ILE A 97 -3.46 -1.13 -8.48
CA ILE A 97 -2.51 -1.88 -9.29
C ILE A 97 -2.68 -1.54 -10.78
N ALA A 98 -3.90 -1.51 -11.29
CA ALA A 98 -4.20 -1.20 -12.68
C ALA A 98 -3.91 0.27 -13.05
N SER A 99 -4.02 1.19 -12.09
CA SER A 99 -3.69 2.60 -12.27
C SER A 99 -2.19 2.90 -12.25
N ASP A 100 -1.35 1.91 -11.93
CA ASP A 100 0.10 2.06 -11.91
C ASP A 100 0.63 2.11 -13.37
N PRO A 101 1.16 3.26 -13.84
CA PRO A 101 1.59 3.40 -15.24
C PRO A 101 2.69 2.41 -15.63
N GLN A 102 3.48 1.97 -14.65
CA GLN A 102 4.58 1.03 -14.84
C GLN A 102 4.18 -0.42 -14.53
N PHE A 103 2.88 -0.72 -14.44
CA PHE A 103 2.38 -2.06 -14.16
C PHE A 103 2.84 -3.09 -15.21
N HIS A 104 2.86 -2.67 -16.47
CA HIS A 104 3.28 -3.51 -17.60
C HIS A 104 4.72 -3.28 -18.06
N ASP A 105 5.42 -2.30 -17.48
CA ASP A 105 6.77 -1.99 -17.90
C ASP A 105 7.72 -3.06 -17.34
N PRO A 106 8.52 -3.74 -18.18
CA PRO A 106 9.65 -4.52 -17.70
C PRO A 106 10.52 -3.60 -16.83
N LEU A 107 11.29 -4.17 -15.90
CA LEU A 107 12.28 -3.39 -15.13
C LEU A 107 13.07 -2.54 -16.12
N LEU A 108 12.80 -1.22 -16.15
CA LEU A 108 13.36 -0.31 -17.14
C LEU A 108 14.86 -0.59 -17.21
N ALA A 109 15.36 -0.78 -18.44
CA ALA A 109 16.79 -0.91 -18.66
C ALA A 109 17.46 0.24 -17.91
N ARG A 110 18.22 -0.11 -16.84
CA ARG A 110 18.83 0.92 -16.01
C ARG A 110 19.72 1.74 -16.91
N GLU A 111 19.52 3.05 -16.96
CA GLU A 111 20.45 3.90 -17.67
C GLU A 111 21.87 3.59 -17.16
N PRO A 112 22.81 3.25 -18.05
CA PRO A 112 24.16 2.94 -17.65
C PRO A 112 24.81 4.20 -17.06
N MET A 113 25.73 4.01 -16.12
CA MET A 113 26.50 5.13 -15.58
C MET A 113 27.25 5.81 -16.73
N PRO A 114 27.21 7.15 -16.85
CA PRO A 114 27.97 7.85 -17.87
C PRO A 114 29.47 7.64 -17.68
N ASP A 115 30.22 7.71 -18.78
CA ASP A 115 31.68 7.66 -18.72
C ASP A 115 32.22 8.84 -17.92
N ARG A 116 33.24 8.58 -17.10
CA ARG A 116 33.89 9.60 -16.29
C ARG A 116 34.67 10.56 -17.22
N PRO A 117 34.47 11.89 -17.09
CA PRO A 117 35.23 12.85 -17.87
C PRO A 117 36.73 12.80 -17.54
N ALA A 118 37.55 13.32 -18.44
CA ALA A 118 38.99 13.39 -18.23
C ALA A 118 39.33 14.20 -16.98
N ARG A 119 40.39 13.82 -16.26
CA ARG A 119 40.89 14.62 -15.13
C ARG A 119 41.32 15.99 -15.62
N ILE A 120 40.82 17.03 -14.95
CA ILE A 120 41.25 18.41 -15.19
C ILE A 120 42.74 18.51 -14.85
N LYS A 121 43.56 18.80 -15.87
CA LYS A 121 44.99 19.04 -15.70
C LYS A 121 45.23 20.54 -15.72
N SER A 122 45.66 21.09 -14.59
CA SER A 122 46.15 22.46 -14.53
C SER A 122 47.38 22.52 -13.64
N SER A 123 48.47 23.08 -14.16
CA SER A 123 49.72 23.26 -13.43
C SER A 123 50.28 24.64 -13.75
N THR A 124 51.09 25.18 -12.83
CA THR A 124 51.74 26.48 -13.03
C THR A 124 52.60 26.48 -14.30
N ALA A 125 53.32 25.39 -14.57
CA ALA A 125 54.15 25.25 -15.77
C ALA A 125 53.32 25.34 -17.07
N MET A 126 52.17 24.67 -17.11
CA MET A 126 51.23 24.72 -18.24
C MET A 126 50.73 26.15 -18.49
N TRP A 127 50.39 26.90 -17.44
CA TRP A 127 49.94 28.29 -17.58
C TRP A 127 51.04 29.23 -18.06
N LEU A 128 52.27 29.06 -17.56
CA LEU A 128 53.43 29.82 -18.00
C LEU A 128 53.74 29.56 -19.49
N GLU A 129 53.63 28.31 -19.94
CA GLU A 129 53.81 27.94 -21.34
C GLU A 129 52.71 28.53 -22.23
N ALA A 130 51.44 28.44 -21.83
CA ALA A 130 50.33 29.06 -22.55
C ALA A 130 50.46 30.59 -22.65
N TYR A 131 50.99 31.25 -21.61
CA TYR A 131 51.27 32.67 -21.64
C TYR A 131 52.40 33.01 -22.62
N ARG A 132 53.50 32.26 -22.59
CA ARG A 132 54.64 32.44 -23.52
C ARG A 132 54.24 32.25 -24.98
N ASN A 133 53.33 31.32 -25.24
CA ASN A 133 52.88 30.97 -26.58
C ASN A 133 51.66 31.80 -27.05
N GLY A 134 51.15 32.73 -26.22
CA GLY A 134 49.99 33.57 -26.56
C GLY A 134 48.65 32.82 -26.58
N THR A 135 48.59 31.56 -26.10
CA THR A 135 47.39 30.70 -26.10
C THR A 135 46.62 30.71 -24.78
N PHE A 136 46.95 31.63 -23.86
CA PHE A 136 46.38 31.69 -22.52
C PHE A 136 44.85 31.65 -22.48
N VAL A 137 44.17 32.44 -23.32
CA VAL A 137 42.69 32.49 -23.35
C VAL A 137 42.11 31.14 -23.77
N GLN A 138 42.64 30.54 -24.83
CA GLN A 138 42.21 29.22 -25.31
C GLN A 138 42.45 28.14 -24.24
N GLN A 139 43.61 28.16 -23.57
CA GLN A 139 43.91 27.22 -22.48
C GLN A 139 42.94 27.40 -21.30
N ARG A 140 42.60 28.66 -20.96
CA ARG A 140 41.63 28.98 -19.91
C ARG A 140 40.24 28.47 -20.25
N GLU A 141 39.77 28.71 -21.47
CA GLU A 141 38.48 28.22 -21.95
C GLU A 141 38.43 26.69 -21.95
N SER A 142 39.51 26.01 -22.38
CA SER A 142 39.59 24.55 -22.31
C SER A 142 39.48 24.02 -20.89
N VAL A 143 40.14 24.65 -19.91
CA VAL A 143 40.04 24.23 -18.49
C VAL A 143 38.63 24.48 -17.96
N LEU A 144 38.01 25.63 -18.28
CA LEU A 144 36.64 25.93 -17.88
C LEU A 144 35.63 24.94 -18.49
N ALA A 145 35.82 24.54 -19.75
CA ALA A 145 35.01 23.51 -20.39
C ALA A 145 35.11 22.16 -19.66
N GLN A 146 36.34 21.72 -19.30
CA GLN A 146 36.53 20.49 -18.52
C GLN A 146 35.87 20.57 -17.13
N VAL A 147 35.92 21.73 -16.46
CA VAL A 147 35.21 21.96 -15.20
C VAL A 147 33.69 21.84 -15.39
N ALA A 148 33.15 22.45 -16.44
CA ALA A 148 31.72 22.37 -16.76
C ALA A 148 31.27 20.93 -17.05
N GLU A 149 32.05 20.17 -17.85
CA GLU A 149 31.80 18.74 -18.10
C GLU A 149 31.75 17.93 -16.80
N HIS A 150 32.67 18.19 -15.87
CA HIS A 150 32.70 17.51 -14.58
C HIS A 150 31.48 17.83 -13.72
N ILE A 151 31.01 19.08 -13.71
CA ILE A 151 29.79 19.48 -12.98
C ILE A 151 28.56 18.76 -13.58
N ILE A 152 28.45 18.74 -14.91
CA ILE A 152 27.35 18.06 -15.61
C ILE A 152 27.37 16.56 -15.30
N TYR A 153 28.55 15.94 -15.33
CA TYR A 153 28.72 14.53 -15.00
C TYR A 153 28.26 14.21 -13.57
N GLU A 154 28.69 14.98 -12.56
CA GLU A 154 28.28 14.77 -11.16
C GLU A 154 26.77 14.94 -10.99
N SER A 155 26.18 15.98 -11.60
CA SER A 155 24.72 16.18 -11.59
C SER A 155 23.97 15.01 -12.22
N LYS A 156 24.47 14.48 -13.34
CA LYS A 156 23.86 13.33 -14.03
C LYS A 156 23.94 12.06 -13.19
N ILE A 157 25.08 11.83 -12.52
CA ILE A 157 25.23 10.69 -11.60
C ILE A 157 24.24 10.77 -10.45
N GLU A 158 24.10 11.93 -9.82
CA GLU A 158 23.15 12.09 -8.71
C GLU A 158 21.71 11.88 -9.16
N GLN A 159 21.34 12.35 -10.36
CA GLN A 159 20.02 12.09 -10.93
C GLN A 159 19.79 10.59 -11.16
N ILE A 160 20.75 9.89 -11.79
CA ILE A 160 20.66 8.44 -12.03
C ILE A 160 20.52 7.66 -10.71
N LYS A 161 21.30 8.02 -9.69
CA LYS A 161 21.20 7.38 -8.36
C LYS A 161 19.82 7.62 -7.73
N LEU A 162 19.28 8.82 -7.84
CA LEU A 162 17.95 9.16 -7.35
C LEU A 162 16.88 8.32 -8.06
N ASP A 163 16.96 8.23 -9.39
CA ASP A 163 16.03 7.46 -10.20
C ASP A 163 16.09 5.96 -9.86
N TRP A 164 17.29 5.42 -9.67
CA TRP A 164 17.47 4.04 -9.19
C TRP A 164 16.86 3.80 -7.81
N ALA A 165 17.02 4.76 -6.88
CA ALA A 165 16.44 4.67 -5.55
C ALA A 165 14.91 4.70 -5.62
N ASN A 166 14.34 5.58 -6.45
CA ASN A 166 12.90 5.69 -6.69
C ASN A 166 12.35 4.40 -7.31
N ALA A 167 12.95 3.93 -8.40
CA ALA A 167 12.56 2.69 -9.06
C ALA A 167 12.62 1.47 -8.13
N LYS A 168 13.63 1.41 -7.25
CA LYS A 168 13.73 0.38 -6.21
C LYS A 168 12.58 0.47 -5.21
N GLN A 169 12.23 1.67 -4.75
CA GLN A 169 11.09 1.86 -3.84
C GLN A 169 9.77 1.49 -4.50
N GLU A 170 9.55 1.87 -5.77
CA GLU A 170 8.37 1.52 -6.55
C GLU A 170 8.25 0.01 -6.73
N ALA A 171 9.34 -0.68 -7.08
CA ALA A 171 9.37 -2.14 -7.16
C ALA A 171 9.01 -2.81 -5.82
N GLN A 172 9.52 -2.30 -4.70
CA GLN A 172 9.16 -2.79 -3.37
C GLN A 172 7.67 -2.55 -3.04
N GLN A 173 7.12 -1.40 -3.41
CA GLN A 173 5.70 -1.11 -3.22
C GLN A 173 4.83 -2.07 -4.06
N ARG A 174 5.20 -2.31 -5.32
CA ARG A 174 4.54 -3.28 -6.20
C ARG A 174 4.55 -4.69 -5.59
N ALA A 175 5.71 -5.17 -5.14
CA ALA A 175 5.82 -6.48 -4.48
C ALA A 175 4.90 -6.59 -3.25
N ARG A 176 4.81 -5.53 -2.44
CA ARG A 176 3.90 -5.49 -1.28
C ARG A 176 2.42 -5.50 -1.68
N ARG A 177 2.02 -4.78 -2.73
CA ARG A 177 0.64 -4.80 -3.25
C ARG A 177 0.25 -6.21 -3.72
N TRP A 178 1.15 -6.92 -4.38
CA TRP A 178 0.94 -8.33 -4.75
C TRP A 178 0.76 -9.23 -3.53
N GLU A 179 1.61 -9.08 -2.50
CA GLU A 179 1.46 -9.83 -1.26
C GLU A 179 0.11 -9.55 -0.58
N GLN A 180 -0.33 -8.28 -0.58
CA GLN A 180 -1.63 -7.88 -0.05
C GLN A 180 -2.79 -8.49 -0.83
N LEU A 181 -2.71 -8.54 -2.17
CA LEU A 181 -3.73 -9.18 -3.00
C LEU A 181 -3.88 -10.66 -2.64
N THR A 182 -2.77 -11.39 -2.53
CA THR A 182 -2.75 -12.80 -2.09
C THR A 182 -3.38 -12.98 -0.71
N ARG A 183 -3.17 -12.04 0.22
CA ARG A 183 -3.83 -12.07 1.53
C ARG A 183 -5.33 -11.84 1.41
N LEU A 184 -5.77 -10.86 0.62
CA LEU A 184 -7.20 -10.60 0.40
C LEU A 184 -7.92 -11.80 -0.20
N GLU A 185 -7.28 -12.59 -1.07
CA GLU A 185 -7.89 -13.84 -1.55
C GLU A 185 -8.18 -14.84 -0.42
N ARG A 186 -7.29 -14.93 0.58
CA ARG A 186 -7.50 -15.81 1.73
C ARG A 186 -8.66 -15.31 2.59
N TYR A 187 -8.76 -14.00 2.81
CA TYR A 187 -9.90 -13.40 3.50
C TYR A 187 -11.20 -13.62 2.74
N GLU A 188 -11.18 -13.50 1.41
CA GLU A 188 -12.37 -13.68 0.58
C GLU A 188 -12.86 -15.12 0.65
N ARG A 189 -11.96 -16.11 0.50
CA ARG A 189 -12.30 -17.54 0.64
C ARG A 189 -12.89 -17.83 2.02
N ARG A 190 -12.31 -17.26 3.09
CA ARG A 190 -12.83 -17.42 4.45
C ARG A 190 -14.22 -16.80 4.61
N ALA A 191 -14.43 -15.56 4.15
CA ALA A 191 -15.71 -14.87 4.26
C ALA A 191 -16.81 -15.60 3.47
N VAL A 192 -16.51 -16.06 2.26
CA VAL A 192 -17.44 -16.87 1.44
C VAL A 192 -17.79 -18.18 2.13
N SER A 193 -16.79 -18.86 2.72
CA SER A 193 -17.02 -20.09 3.49
C SER A 193 -17.91 -19.85 4.71
N GLN A 194 -17.65 -18.78 5.48
CA GLN A 194 -18.46 -18.40 6.63
C GLN A 194 -19.90 -18.08 6.23
N ARG A 195 -20.10 -17.31 5.15
CA ARG A 195 -21.43 -17.03 4.60
C ARG A 195 -22.15 -18.30 4.18
N ASN A 196 -21.50 -19.21 3.47
CA ASN A 196 -22.12 -20.47 3.03
C ASN A 196 -22.50 -21.37 4.23
N SER A 197 -21.71 -21.37 5.30
CA SER A 197 -22.07 -22.04 6.55
C SER A 197 -23.25 -21.36 7.24
N ALA A 198 -23.30 -20.02 7.25
CA ALA A 198 -24.43 -19.26 7.81
C ALA A 198 -25.74 -19.46 7.02
N ILE A 199 -25.67 -19.61 5.69
CA ILE A 199 -26.83 -19.94 4.85
C ILE A 199 -27.45 -21.28 5.30
N ARG A 200 -26.60 -22.30 5.53
CA ARG A 200 -27.06 -23.62 5.99
C ARG A 200 -27.70 -23.54 7.38
N ALA A 201 -26.99 -22.91 8.34
CA ALA A 201 -27.50 -22.74 9.70
C ALA A 201 -28.83 -21.97 9.74
N PHE A 202 -29.00 -20.97 8.88
CA PHE A 202 -30.25 -20.23 8.76
C PHE A 202 -31.39 -21.10 8.20
N GLY A 203 -31.12 -21.91 7.17
CA GLY A 203 -32.10 -22.86 6.64
C GLY A 203 -32.53 -23.91 7.67
N GLU A 204 -31.57 -24.46 8.43
CA GLU A 204 -31.82 -25.40 9.52
C GLU A 204 -32.67 -24.77 10.64
N ALA A 205 -32.35 -23.53 11.03
CA ALA A 205 -33.12 -22.80 12.04
C ALA A 205 -34.56 -22.54 11.59
N GLN A 206 -34.77 -22.20 10.32
CA GLN A 206 -36.12 -22.04 9.77
C GLN A 206 -36.92 -23.33 9.74
N ALA A 207 -36.30 -24.43 9.33
CA ALA A 207 -36.95 -25.74 9.31
C ALA A 207 -37.38 -26.15 10.73
N ALA A 208 -36.47 -26.07 11.70
CA ALA A 208 -36.76 -26.40 13.09
C ALA A 208 -37.87 -25.52 13.69
N ALA A 209 -37.89 -24.22 13.38
CA ALA A 209 -38.94 -23.31 13.87
C ALA A 209 -40.32 -23.64 13.29
N ARG A 210 -40.39 -24.11 12.03
CA ARG A 210 -41.66 -24.52 11.38
C ARG A 210 -42.17 -25.84 11.95
N ASP A 211 -41.30 -26.81 12.15
CA ASP A 211 -41.66 -28.12 12.69
C ASP A 211 -42.14 -28.01 14.16
N GLY A 212 -41.50 -27.14 14.96
CA GLY A 212 -41.91 -26.88 16.34
C GLY A 212 -43.23 -26.11 16.48
N SER A 213 -43.68 -25.40 15.44
CA SER A 213 -44.98 -24.73 15.41
C SER A 213 -46.15 -25.64 14.96
N GLN A 214 -45.88 -26.89 14.59
CA GLN A 214 -46.89 -27.89 14.21
C GLN A 214 -47.22 -28.90 15.33
N GLN A 215 -46.59 -28.78 16.50
CA GLN A 215 -46.86 -29.57 17.71
C GLN A 215 -47.58 -28.73 18.76
#